data_AF-A0A2W2BFU9-F1
#
_entry.id   AF-A0A2W2BFU9-F1
#
_cell.length_a   1.000
_cell.length_b   1.000
_cell.length_c   1.000
_cell.angle_alpha   90.00
_cell.angle_beta   90.00
_cell.angle_gamma   90.00
#
_symmetry.space_group_name_H-M   'P 1'
#
loop_
_entity.id
_entity.type
_entity.pdbx_description
1 polymer ?
#
loop_
_entity_poly.entity_id
_entity_poly.type
_entity_poly.pdbx_seq_one_letter_code
_entity_poly.pdbx_strand_id
1 'polypeptide(L)' 'MRASPECGYVYEQTSGDWPGAAYEITATANWVVTWAASGGETGTLEGARPTTAARVRIGERQVIETG' A
#
# COMPACT_ATOMS: atom_id res chain seq x y z
N MET A 1 18.06 -4.46 14.82
CA MET A 1 16.65 -4.80 14.57
C MET A 1 16.62 -5.89 13.51
N ARG A 2 16.11 -7.09 13.82
CA ARG A 2 16.07 -8.19 12.83
C ARG A 2 14.71 -8.20 12.16
N ALA A 3 14.67 -7.97 10.85
CA ALA A 3 13.46 -8.18 10.07
C ALA A 3 13.02 -9.64 10.22
N SER A 4 11.72 -9.87 10.46
CA SER A 4 11.17 -11.22 10.41
C SER A 4 11.31 -11.72 8.96
N PRO A 5 11.94 -12.87 8.70
CA PRO A 5 12.29 -13.29 7.34
C PRO A 5 11.09 -13.42 6.40
N GLU A 6 9.86 -13.51 6.94
CA GLU A 6 8.67 -13.95 6.20
C GLU A 6 7.50 -12.96 6.28
N CYS A 7 7.58 -11.91 7.11
CA CYS A 7 6.43 -11.02 7.32
C CYS A 7 6.75 -9.57 7.73
N GLY A 8 8.03 -9.18 7.85
CA GLY A 8 8.38 -7.87 8.36
C GLY A 8 9.24 -7.05 7.40
N TYR A 9 8.77 -5.85 7.04
CA TYR A 9 9.62 -4.80 6.49
C TYR A 9 9.96 -3.81 7.61
N VAL A 10 11.23 -3.44 7.73
CA VAL A 10 11.67 -2.39 8.67
C VAL A 10 11.79 -1.11 7.87
N TYR A 11 10.99 -0.11 8.24
CA TYR A 11 11.10 1.22 7.66
C TYR A 11 12.27 1.97 8.29
N GLU A 12 13.17 2.50 7.45
CA GLU A 12 14.38 3.21 7.88
C GLU A 12 14.13 4.70 8.19
N GLN A 13 12.99 5.24 7.77
CA GLN A 13 12.65 6.66 7.91
C GLN A 13 11.35 6.81 8.71
N THR A 14 11.34 7.72 9.68
CA THR A 14 10.14 8.04 10.45
C THR A 14 9.28 9.05 9.70
N SER A 15 7.98 9.07 10.00
CA SER A 15 7.07 10.10 9.50
C SER A 15 7.06 11.38 10.35
N GLY A 16 7.97 11.51 11.33
CA GLY A 16 7.94 12.58 12.33
C GLY A 16 8.03 14.00 11.75
N ASP A 17 8.82 14.15 10.69
CA ASP A 17 9.05 15.44 10.03
C ASP A 17 7.94 15.83 9.05
N TRP A 18 6.96 14.95 8.80
CA TRP A 18 5.85 15.20 7.90
C TRP A 18 4.67 15.88 8.61
N PRO A 19 3.88 16.73 7.92
CA PRO A 19 2.68 17.34 8.50
C PRO A 19 1.72 16.30 9.10
N GLY A 20 1.41 16.47 10.39
CA GLY A 20 0.58 15.52 11.15
C GLY A 20 1.27 14.19 11.47
N ALA A 21 2.60 14.15 11.41
CA ALA A 21 3.46 13.01 11.66
C ALA A 21 3.10 11.78 10.83
N ALA A 22 2.70 11.96 9.57
CA ALA A 22 2.23 10.90 8.70
C ALA A 22 2.63 11.13 7.24
N TYR A 23 2.97 10.05 6.53
CA TYR A 23 3.03 10.03 5.07
C TYR A 23 1.61 10.02 4.50
N GLU A 24 1.34 10.92 3.56
CA GLU A 24 0.13 10.84 2.74
C GLU A 24 0.41 9.98 1.52
N ILE A 25 -0.36 8.91 1.35
CA ILE A 25 -0.23 7.99 0.23
C ILE A 25 -1.52 7.98 -0.58
N THR A 26 -1.39 7.82 -1.90
CA THR A 26 -2.52 7.63 -2.81
C THR A 26 -2.39 6.26 -3.46
N ALA A 27 -3.45 5.47 -3.39
CA ALA A 27 -3.53 4.16 -4.02
C ALA A 27 -4.60 4.17 -5.12
N THR A 28 -4.22 3.72 -6.32
CA THR A 28 -5.10 3.59 -7.47
C THR A 28 -5.22 2.13 -7.85
N ALA A 29 -6.44 1.60 -7.85
CA ALA A 29 -6.71 0.26 -8.37
C ALA A 29 -7.06 0.33 -9.86
N ASN A 30 -6.43 -0.51 -10.68
CA ASN A 30 -6.71 -0.59 -12.11
C ASN A 30 -7.42 -1.92 -12.39
N TRP A 31 -8.64 -1.84 -12.91
CA TRP A 31 -9.44 -3.02 -13.25
C TRP A 31 -9.62 -3.16 -14.75
N VAL A 32 -9.67 -4.41 -15.21
CA VAL A 32 -10.04 -4.77 -16.58
C VAL A 32 -11.09 -5.86 -16.48
N VAL A 33 -12.20 -5.71 -17.21
CA VAL A 33 -13.29 -6.68 -17.20
C VAL A 33 -13.32 -7.38 -18.55
N THR A 34 -13.20 -8.70 -18.55
CA THR A 34 -13.40 -9.52 -19.76
C THR A 34 -14.76 -10.22 -19.68
N TRP A 35 -15.42 -10.36 -20.83
CA TRP A 35 -16.73 -11.02 -20.91
C TRP A 35 -16.86 -11.91 -22.15
N ALA A 36 -17.78 -12.86 -22.06
CA ALA A 36 -18.20 -13.72 -23.16
C ALA A 36 -19.73 -13.81 -23.18
N ALA A 37 -20.33 -13.60 -24.34
CA ALA A 37 -21.76 -13.75 -24.57
C ALA A 37 -22.11 -15.19 -24.95
N SER A 38 -23.34 -15.60 -24.67
CA SER A 38 -23.88 -16.91 -25.06
C SER A 38 -23.88 -17.16 -26.57
N GLY A 39 -23.84 -16.10 -27.39
CA GLY A 39 -23.71 -16.17 -28.85
C GLY A 39 -22.28 -16.35 -29.37
N GLY A 40 -21.28 -16.43 -28.49
CA GLY A 40 -19.87 -16.64 -28.85
C GLY A 40 -19.04 -15.36 -29.03
N GLU A 41 -19.66 -14.19 -28.95
CA GLU A 41 -18.93 -12.92 -28.90
C GLU A 41 -18.17 -12.79 -27.57
N THR A 42 -17.01 -12.15 -27.62
CA THR A 42 -16.18 -11.87 -26.45
C THR A 42 -15.63 -10.47 -26.53
N GLY A 43 -15.22 -9.91 -25.39
CA GLY A 43 -14.63 -8.59 -25.37
C GLY A 43 -14.05 -8.20 -24.02
N THR A 44 -13.50 -6.99 -24.00
CA THR A 44 -12.93 -6.37 -22.82
C THR A 44 -13.57 -5.00 -22.64
N LEU A 45 -13.94 -4.68 -21.41
CA LEU A 45 -14.38 -3.36 -20.99
C LEU A 45 -13.27 -2.73 -20.15
N GLU A 46 -13.02 -1.44 -20.37
CA GLU A 46 -12.21 -0.69 -19.41
C GLU A 46 -12.92 -0.71 -18.05
N GLY A 47 -12.22 -1.21 -17.03
CA GLY A 47 -12.74 -1.25 -15.68
C GLY A 47 -12.62 0.11 -14.99
N ALA A 48 -13.40 0.29 -13.93
CA ALA A 48 -13.29 1.45 -13.07
C ALA A 48 -11.86 1.58 -12.51
N ARG A 49 -11.40 2.82 -12.28
CA ARG A 49 -10.09 3.13 -11.69
C ARG A 49 -10.25 3.92 -10.40
N PRO A 50 -10.75 3.30 -9.31
CA PRO A 50 -10.95 4.02 -8.07
C PRO A 50 -9.59 4.39 -7.45
N THR A 51 -9.55 5.60 -6.91
CA THR A 51 -8.38 6.15 -6.22
C THR A 51 -8.77 6.47 -4.78
N THR A 52 -7.92 6.13 -3.82
CA THR A 52 -8.11 6.45 -2.41
C THR A 52 -6.83 7.00 -1.79
N ALA A 53 -6.98 7.91 -0.83
CA ALA A 53 -5.87 8.46 -0.07
C ALA A 53 -5.89 7.92 1.37
N ALA A 54 -4.70 7.68 1.93
CA ALA A 54 -4.52 7.24 3.31
C ALA A 54 -3.33 7.94 3.97
N ARG A 55 -3.35 7.98 5.31
CA ARG A 55 -2.24 8.52 6.12
C ARG A 55 -1.59 7.40 6.90
N VAL A 56 -0.28 7.22 6.69
CA VAL A 56 0.51 6.18 7.35
C VAL A 56 1.49 6.82 8.31
N ARG A 57 1.46 6.38 9.58
CA ARG A 57 2.39 6.84 10.62
C ARG A 57 3.48 5.79 10.81
N ILE A 58 4.74 6.22 10.73
CA ILE A 58 5.92 5.39 10.95
C ILE A 58 6.71 6.01 12.11
N GLY A 59 6.69 5.34 13.26
CA GLY A 59 7.44 5.74 14.44
C GLY A 59 8.79 5.02 14.52
N GLU A 60 9.69 5.56 15.33
CA GLU A 60 10.94 4.90 15.71
C GLU A 60 10.73 3.95 16.89
N ARG A 61 11.52 2.87 16.94
CA ARG A 61 11.57 1.97 18.10
C ARG A 61 12.96 2.07 18.73
N GLN A 62 13.03 2.69 19.90
CA GLN A 62 14.24 2.77 20.71
C GLN A 62 14.46 1.46 21.49
N VAL A 63 15.69 0.96 21.53
CA VAL A 63 16.11 -0.15 22.39
C VAL A 63 17.31 0.31 23.20
N ILE A 64 17.26 0.08 24.52
CA ILE A 64 18.39 0.29 25.42
C ILE A 64 18.98 -1.08 25.71
N GLU A 65 20.21 -1.32 25.29
CA GLU A 65 21.00 -2.48 25.71
C GLU A 65 21.69 -2.09 27.03
N THR A 66 21.30 -2.71 28.13
CA THR A 66 22.00 -2.58 29.42
C THR A 66 22.95 -3.77 29.54
N GLY A 67 24.26 -3.47 29.64
CA GLY A 67 25.32 -4.45 29.87
C GLY A 67 25.66 -4.60 31.35
#